data_AF-A0A519U9K8-F1
#
_entry.id   AF-A0A519U9K8-F1
#
_cell.length_a   1.000
_cell.length_b   1.000
_cell.length_c   1.000
_cell.angle_alpha   90.00
_cell.angle_beta   90.00
_cell.angle_gamma   90.00
#
_symmetry.space_group_name_H-M   'P 1'
#
loop_
_entity.id
_entity.type
_entity.pdbx_description
1 polymer ?
#
loop_
_entity_poly.entity_id
_entity_poly.type
_entity_poly.pdbx_seq_one_letter_code
_entity_poly.pdbx_strand_id
1 'polypeptide(L)'
;MKIFASILTGLILLSNSTETKIDREEREVYVSYYENVLGTSLELKFISPTENDAEKAEIEAINEIKRLSSIFSAYDSESEFSLWMRAELNRPKIVSRELYNMLYLFQEWRDKTSGALNSSAAIAGNLWQKSAELKRLPTKTEIAKAVSQMAHRQYVLDSTNMTATRISDNPIVMNSFAKSYIINAACNAALKNSKVSGAVVNIGGDLVIKGDVDDRVNVTNPVSNAENDAPLDQLILNNKAIATSGNYRRGVQIGEKWYSHIIDPRSGKPVDDVISATVIAENATDAGALATAFNVLSLEESRNLAEQFTDVEYLIVTKSGKKLRSAGWMKFVNRPKEDVKTKTPINQRGEKPWDPKYELLISLELNVISGNTHRPFAAIWVENEKRQSVRNLALWYNKTKWLPDLRNWYRINGERFKANKESYTSVTGATRSPGKYAIKWDGKDDNGNYVPQGKYTIHIESAKEQGTDEIIRQPLELKKTALKVTQAGNVEVSNVSFEFRKK
;
A
#
# COMPACT_ATOMS: atom_id res chain seq x y z
N MET A 1 89.93 35.96 10.39
CA MET A 1 89.63 35.29 9.10
C MET A 1 89.03 33.93 9.44
N LYS A 2 87.73 33.70 9.21
CA LYS A 2 87.15 32.99 8.04
C LYS A 2 87.85 31.63 7.82
N ILE A 3 87.16 30.48 7.75
CA ILE A 3 86.23 30.11 6.67
C ILE A 3 85.28 28.98 7.14
N PHE A 4 84.05 29.06 6.64
CA PHE A 4 82.92 28.12 6.72
C PHE A 4 83.18 26.76 6.03
N ALA A 5 82.64 25.68 6.59
CA ALA A 5 82.44 24.39 5.93
C ALA A 5 80.94 24.16 5.67
N SER A 6 80.63 23.80 4.42
CA SER A 6 79.29 23.55 3.89
C SER A 6 78.76 22.19 4.35
N ILE A 7 77.50 22.14 4.82
CA ILE A 7 76.72 20.90 4.97
C ILE A 7 75.40 21.05 4.23
N LEU A 8 75.11 20.01 3.45
CA LEU A 8 73.97 19.72 2.60
C LEU A 8 72.68 19.61 3.43
N THR A 9 71.64 20.39 3.11
CA THR A 9 70.29 20.22 3.70
C THR A 9 69.31 19.82 2.61
N GLY A 10 68.76 18.61 2.72
CA GLY A 10 67.70 18.10 1.87
C GLY A 10 66.37 18.80 2.13
N LEU A 11 65.70 19.21 1.05
CA LEU A 11 64.34 19.74 1.08
C LEU A 11 63.34 18.57 1.00
N ILE A 12 62.61 18.31 2.09
CA ILE A 12 61.44 17.43 2.08
C ILE A 12 60.24 18.28 1.64
N LEU A 13 59.73 18.01 0.43
CA LEU A 13 58.45 18.53 -0.04
C LEU A 13 57.33 17.73 0.64
N LEU A 14 56.66 18.35 1.62
CA LEU A 14 55.40 17.86 2.16
C LEU A 14 54.29 18.12 1.13
N SER A 15 53.87 17.07 0.42
CA SER A 15 52.64 17.10 -0.36
C SER A 15 51.45 17.03 0.58
N ASN A 16 50.81 18.18 0.84
CA ASN A 16 49.47 18.21 1.40
C ASN A 16 48.49 17.67 0.34
N SER A 17 48.17 16.38 0.42
CA SER A 17 46.99 15.82 -0.23
C SER A 17 45.76 16.33 0.51
N THR A 18 45.21 17.45 0.05
CA THR A 18 43.83 17.82 0.37
C THR A 18 42.92 16.77 -0.25
N GLU A 19 42.58 15.74 0.52
CA GLU A 19 41.37 14.97 0.29
C GLU A 19 40.21 15.98 0.34
N THR A 20 39.70 16.33 -0.83
CA THR A 20 38.40 16.95 -0.99
C THR A 20 37.38 16.00 -0.37
N LYS A 21 37.02 16.24 0.90
CA LYS A 21 35.72 15.84 1.43
C LYS A 21 34.68 16.44 0.49
N ILE A 22 34.17 15.62 -0.42
CA ILE A 22 32.94 15.93 -1.13
C ILE A 22 31.89 16.03 -0.02
N ASP A 23 31.45 17.25 0.27
CA ASP A 23 30.25 17.50 1.07
C ASP A 23 29.14 16.69 0.41
N ARG A 24 28.77 15.55 1.01
CA ARG A 24 27.47 14.95 0.72
C ARG A 24 26.49 15.93 1.31
N GLU A 25 25.91 16.80 0.46
CA GLU A 25 24.77 17.63 0.83
C GLU A 25 23.83 16.81 1.72
N GLU A 26 23.47 17.33 2.88
CA GLU A 26 22.61 16.64 3.84
C GLU A 26 21.26 16.37 3.15
N ARG A 27 20.98 15.11 2.81
CA ARG A 27 19.76 14.72 2.10
C ARG A 27 18.72 14.27 3.11
N GLU A 28 17.50 14.77 2.96
CA GLU A 28 16.37 14.41 3.81
C GLU A 28 15.35 13.57 3.04
N VAL A 29 14.52 12.84 3.78
CA VAL A 29 13.35 12.14 3.25
C VAL A 29 12.14 13.09 3.29
N TYR A 30 11.59 13.43 2.13
CA TYR A 30 10.33 14.15 2.00
C TYR A 30 9.23 13.14 1.69
N VAL A 31 8.15 13.14 2.46
CA VAL A 31 7.05 12.19 2.32
C VAL A 31 5.76 12.95 2.07
N SER A 32 4.92 12.46 1.15
CA SER A 32 3.57 12.98 0.92
C SER A 32 2.51 11.92 0.72
N TYR A 33 1.26 12.28 1.04
CA TYR A 33 0.11 11.37 1.06
C TYR A 33 -1.10 11.97 0.36
N TYR A 34 -1.70 11.17 -0.52
CA TYR A 34 -2.89 11.51 -1.27
C TYR A 34 -3.96 10.42 -1.16
N GLU A 35 -5.21 10.82 -1.31
CA GLU A 35 -6.39 9.98 -1.41
C GLU A 35 -6.98 10.03 -2.83
N ASN A 36 -7.76 9.00 -3.16
CA ASN A 36 -8.49 8.88 -4.42
C ASN A 36 -7.62 8.88 -5.70
N VAL A 37 -6.36 8.46 -5.58
CA VAL A 37 -5.46 8.25 -6.73
C VAL A 37 -5.62 6.82 -7.21
N LEU A 38 -6.01 6.64 -8.50
CA LEU A 38 -6.34 5.33 -9.09
C LEU A 38 -7.36 4.52 -8.27
N GLY A 39 -8.30 5.20 -7.61
CA GLY A 39 -9.31 4.58 -6.75
C GLY A 39 -8.77 4.02 -5.44
N THR A 40 -7.64 4.54 -4.95
CA THR A 40 -7.02 4.18 -3.65
C THR A 40 -6.16 5.34 -3.12
N SER A 41 -5.28 5.10 -2.14
CA SER A 41 -4.35 6.08 -1.60
C SER A 41 -2.98 6.02 -2.29
N LEU A 42 -2.26 7.14 -2.29
CA LEU A 42 -0.91 7.29 -2.81
C LEU A 42 0.00 7.81 -1.68
N GLU A 43 1.16 7.19 -1.52
CA GLU A 43 2.29 7.66 -0.73
C GLU A 43 3.49 7.89 -1.65
N LEU A 44 4.14 9.03 -1.51
CA LEU A 44 5.38 9.39 -2.20
C LEU A 44 6.47 9.63 -1.16
N LYS A 45 7.68 9.14 -1.41
CA LYS A 45 8.88 9.52 -0.65
C LYS A 45 10.00 9.89 -1.60
N PHE A 46 10.71 10.98 -1.31
CA PHE A 46 11.85 11.43 -2.11
C PHE A 46 13.05 11.73 -1.22
N ILE A 47 14.22 11.23 -1.61
CA ILE A 47 15.50 11.56 -0.98
C ILE A 47 16.09 12.76 -1.73
N SER A 48 16.04 13.94 -1.10
CA SER A 48 16.31 15.21 -1.76
C SER A 48 17.20 16.12 -0.91
N PRO A 49 18.07 16.94 -1.52
CA PRO A 49 18.80 18.00 -0.80
C PRO A 49 17.91 19.18 -0.41
N THR A 50 16.79 19.39 -1.11
CA THR A 50 15.86 20.50 -0.82
C THR A 50 14.40 20.08 -0.97
N GLU A 51 13.52 20.73 -0.21
CA GLU A 51 12.06 20.55 -0.31
C GLU A 51 11.54 20.91 -1.71
N ASN A 52 12.05 21.99 -2.31
CA ASN A 52 11.65 22.43 -3.65
C ASN A 52 11.99 21.41 -4.75
N ASP A 53 13.11 20.70 -4.63
CA ASP A 53 13.44 19.63 -5.58
C ASP A 53 12.57 18.38 -5.37
N ALA A 54 12.16 18.10 -4.13
CA ALA A 54 11.20 17.04 -3.84
C ALA A 54 9.80 17.38 -4.38
N GLU A 55 9.34 18.62 -4.26
CA GLU A 55 8.07 19.10 -4.80
C GLU A 55 8.02 18.99 -6.34
N LYS A 56 9.13 19.27 -7.04
CA LYS A 56 9.22 19.04 -8.48
C LYS A 56 9.08 17.55 -8.83
N ALA A 57 9.79 16.68 -8.11
CA ALA A 57 9.70 15.24 -8.31
C ALA A 57 8.28 14.69 -8.06
N GLU A 58 7.61 15.23 -7.04
CA GLU A 58 6.21 14.95 -6.72
C GLU A 58 5.27 15.33 -7.86
N ILE A 59 5.41 16.54 -8.42
CA ILE A 59 4.61 17.00 -9.56
C ILE A 59 4.82 16.09 -10.78
N GLU A 60 6.06 15.72 -11.09
CA GLU A 60 6.37 14.83 -12.21
C GLU A 60 5.74 13.43 -12.02
N ALA A 61 5.83 12.87 -10.81
CA ALA A 61 5.18 11.59 -10.48
C ALA A 61 3.66 11.66 -10.66
N ILE A 62 3.02 12.71 -10.13
CA ILE A 62 1.57 12.90 -10.19
C ILE A 62 1.10 13.11 -11.64
N ASN A 63 1.84 13.89 -12.43
CA ASN A 63 1.52 14.12 -13.84
C ASN A 63 1.59 12.81 -14.64
N GLU A 64 2.60 11.98 -14.39
CA GLU A 64 2.71 10.69 -15.07
C GLU A 64 1.60 9.71 -14.65
N ILE A 65 1.23 9.69 -13.36
CA ILE A 65 0.08 8.91 -12.87
C ILE A 65 -1.20 9.37 -13.57
N LYS A 66 -1.46 10.68 -13.67
CA LYS A 66 -2.64 11.23 -14.34
C LYS A 66 -2.67 10.88 -15.82
N ARG A 67 -1.53 11.04 -16.52
CA ARG A 67 -1.39 10.71 -17.94
C ARG A 67 -1.71 9.24 -18.20
N LEU A 68 -1.11 8.33 -17.45
CA LEU A 68 -1.37 6.90 -17.61
C LEU A 68 -2.78 6.51 -17.15
N SER A 69 -3.35 7.20 -16.17
CA SER A 69 -4.76 7.03 -15.79
C SER A 69 -5.70 7.39 -16.95
N SER A 70 -5.43 8.47 -17.68
CA SER A 70 -6.21 8.83 -18.89
C SER A 70 -6.05 7.84 -20.05
N ILE A 71 -5.09 6.92 -19.97
CA ILE A 71 -4.92 5.86 -20.97
C ILE A 71 -5.62 4.59 -20.51
N PHE A 72 -5.37 4.15 -19.26
CA PHE A 72 -5.73 2.81 -18.80
C PHE A 72 -7.06 2.71 -18.03
N SER A 73 -7.64 3.83 -17.58
CA SER A 73 -8.81 3.78 -16.69
C SER A 73 -10.03 3.17 -17.37
N ALA A 74 -10.57 2.09 -16.81
CA ALA A 74 -11.85 1.53 -17.26
C ALA A 74 -13.09 2.27 -16.70
N TYR A 75 -12.88 3.25 -15.81
CA TYR A 75 -13.94 4.02 -15.17
C TYR A 75 -14.16 5.39 -15.82
N ASP A 76 -13.11 5.95 -16.41
CA ASP A 76 -13.18 7.19 -17.17
C ASP A 76 -13.65 6.87 -18.59
N SER A 77 -14.80 7.41 -18.99
CA SER A 77 -15.37 7.16 -20.32
C SER A 77 -14.48 7.71 -21.44
N GLU A 78 -13.71 8.76 -21.14
CA GLU A 78 -12.86 9.45 -22.10
C GLU A 78 -11.43 8.89 -22.12
N SER A 79 -11.13 7.88 -21.31
CA SER A 79 -9.83 7.23 -21.38
C SER A 79 -9.64 6.52 -22.72
N GLU A 80 -8.38 6.42 -23.15
CA GLU A 80 -8.04 5.72 -24.39
C GLU A 80 -8.56 4.27 -24.38
N PHE A 81 -8.39 3.55 -23.28
CA PHE A 81 -8.89 2.18 -23.12
C PHE A 81 -10.42 2.10 -23.23
N SER A 82 -11.16 3.02 -22.59
CA SER A 82 -12.62 3.06 -22.66
C SER A 82 -13.13 3.39 -24.06
N LEU A 83 -12.45 4.30 -24.76
CA LEU A 83 -12.73 4.62 -26.16
C LEU A 83 -12.47 3.40 -27.07
N TRP A 84 -11.35 2.71 -26.86
CA TRP A 84 -11.02 1.48 -27.59
C TRP A 84 -12.03 0.36 -27.31
N MET A 85 -12.48 0.18 -26.06
CA MET A 85 -13.53 -0.78 -25.68
C MET A 85 -14.93 -0.43 -26.24
N ARG A 86 -15.13 0.77 -26.78
CA ARG A 86 -16.34 1.18 -27.50
C ARG A 86 -16.18 1.19 -29.02
N ALA A 87 -14.97 0.99 -29.52
CA ALA A 87 -14.71 0.94 -30.95
C ALA A 87 -15.38 -0.26 -31.62
N GLU A 88 -15.69 -0.09 -32.91
CA GLU A 88 -16.26 -1.12 -33.78
C GLU A 88 -15.41 -2.41 -33.77
N LEU A 89 -16.08 -3.56 -33.65
CA LEU A 89 -15.43 -4.86 -33.73
C LEU A 89 -14.81 -5.11 -35.11
N ASN A 90 -13.74 -5.91 -35.12
CA ASN A 90 -13.04 -6.37 -36.32
C ASN A 90 -12.47 -5.23 -37.19
N ARG A 91 -12.23 -4.05 -36.61
CA ARG A 91 -11.56 -2.94 -37.27
C ARG A 91 -10.30 -2.53 -36.50
N PRO A 92 -9.14 -2.45 -37.17
CA PRO A 92 -7.92 -1.93 -36.55
C PRO A 92 -8.12 -0.51 -36.05
N LYS A 93 -7.68 -0.26 -34.81
CA LYS A 93 -7.61 1.08 -34.22
C LYS A 93 -6.18 1.35 -33.79
N ILE A 94 -5.65 2.49 -34.23
CA ILE A 94 -4.36 3.00 -33.76
C ILE A 94 -4.51 3.29 -32.27
N VAL A 95 -3.54 2.82 -31.49
CA VAL A 95 -3.47 3.03 -30.04
C VAL A 95 -2.09 3.57 -29.66
N SER A 96 -2.00 4.19 -28.50
CA SER A 96 -0.75 4.59 -27.89
C SER A 96 0.15 3.38 -27.64
N ARG A 97 1.46 3.66 -27.53
CA ARG A 97 2.43 2.62 -27.20
C ARG A 97 2.16 2.01 -25.83
N GLU A 98 1.70 2.82 -24.89
CA GLU A 98 1.34 2.39 -23.55
C GLU A 98 0.15 1.44 -23.53
N LEU A 99 -0.94 1.77 -24.23
CA LEU A 99 -2.09 0.87 -24.34
C LEU A 99 -1.74 -0.42 -25.08
N TYR A 100 -1.00 -0.31 -26.19
CA TYR A 100 -0.50 -1.48 -26.92
C TYR A 100 0.32 -2.40 -26.02
N ASN A 101 1.30 -1.84 -25.31
CA ASN A 101 2.18 -2.60 -24.41
C ASN A 101 1.40 -3.26 -23.27
N MET A 102 0.41 -2.56 -22.69
CA MET A 102 -0.43 -3.14 -21.64
C MET A 102 -1.22 -4.34 -22.15
N LEU A 103 -1.85 -4.22 -23.32
CA LEU A 103 -2.55 -5.31 -23.97
C LEU A 103 -1.60 -6.48 -24.30
N TYR A 104 -0.42 -6.20 -24.83
CA TYR A 104 0.60 -7.21 -25.09
C TYR A 104 1.01 -7.95 -23.81
N LEU A 105 1.28 -7.23 -22.72
CA LEU A 105 1.63 -7.83 -21.42
C LEU A 105 0.51 -8.74 -20.90
N PHE A 106 -0.76 -8.41 -21.12
CA PHE A 106 -1.86 -9.31 -20.76
C PHE A 106 -1.92 -10.58 -21.61
N GLN A 107 -1.46 -10.57 -22.86
CA GLN A 107 -1.30 -11.78 -23.66
C GLN A 107 -0.16 -12.66 -23.12
N GLU A 108 1.00 -12.04 -22.87
CA GLU A 108 2.17 -12.74 -22.32
C GLU A 108 1.88 -13.38 -20.95
N TRP A 109 1.28 -12.61 -20.03
CA TRP A 109 0.96 -13.10 -18.69
C TRP A 109 -0.13 -14.17 -18.70
N ARG A 110 -1.08 -14.10 -19.64
CA ARG A 110 -2.05 -15.16 -19.85
C ARG A 110 -1.33 -16.46 -20.23
N ASP A 111 -0.36 -16.40 -21.13
CA ASP A 111 0.36 -17.59 -21.57
C ASP A 111 1.28 -18.14 -20.46
N LYS A 112 2.05 -17.27 -19.79
CA LYS A 112 2.92 -17.66 -18.65
C LYS A 112 2.15 -18.32 -17.50
N THR A 113 0.92 -17.89 -17.26
CA THR A 113 0.08 -18.40 -16.16
C THR A 113 -0.90 -19.49 -16.60
N SER A 114 -0.80 -19.97 -17.85
CA SER A 114 -1.74 -20.93 -18.43
C SER A 114 -3.21 -20.49 -18.29
N GLY A 115 -3.46 -19.18 -18.39
CA GLY A 115 -4.79 -18.56 -18.33
C GLY A 115 -5.29 -18.18 -16.93
N ALA A 116 -4.51 -18.37 -15.86
CA ALA A 116 -4.91 -17.95 -14.52
C ALA A 116 -5.01 -16.41 -14.41
N LEU A 117 -4.11 -15.68 -15.07
CA LEU A 117 -4.32 -14.28 -15.41
C LEU A 117 -4.99 -14.18 -16.78
N ASN A 118 -6.15 -13.55 -16.81
CA ASN A 118 -6.88 -13.34 -18.05
C ASN A 118 -7.62 -12.01 -17.98
N SER A 119 -7.38 -11.13 -18.94
CA SER A 119 -8.05 -9.83 -18.99
C SER A 119 -9.57 -9.95 -19.19
N SER A 120 -10.07 -11.09 -19.67
CA SER A 120 -11.50 -11.36 -19.80
C SER A 120 -12.16 -11.98 -18.55
N ALA A 121 -11.47 -12.05 -17.41
CA ALA A 121 -12.00 -12.62 -16.16
C ALA A 121 -13.31 -11.97 -15.68
N ALA A 122 -13.58 -10.72 -16.10
CA ALA A 122 -14.84 -10.03 -15.84
C ALA A 122 -16.08 -10.78 -16.37
N ILE A 123 -15.95 -11.62 -17.41
CA ILE A 123 -17.05 -12.47 -17.90
C ILE A 123 -17.57 -13.36 -16.77
N ALA A 124 -16.67 -14.05 -16.06
CA ALA A 124 -17.07 -14.89 -14.96
C ALA A 124 -17.51 -14.04 -13.75
N GLY A 125 -16.85 -12.92 -13.47
CA GLY A 125 -17.28 -11.98 -12.42
C GLY A 125 -18.75 -11.58 -12.56
N ASN A 126 -19.14 -11.15 -13.77
CA ASN A 126 -20.52 -10.78 -14.09
C ASN A 126 -21.49 -11.95 -13.98
N LEU A 127 -21.07 -13.16 -14.37
CA LEU A 127 -21.88 -14.37 -14.20
C LEU A 127 -22.20 -14.64 -12.72
N TRP A 128 -21.20 -14.54 -11.84
CA TRP A 128 -21.39 -14.76 -10.40
C TRP A 128 -22.21 -13.66 -9.74
N GLN A 129 -22.00 -12.39 -10.15
CA GLN A 129 -22.82 -11.27 -9.69
C GLN A 129 -24.30 -11.46 -10.08
N LYS A 130 -24.57 -11.75 -11.36
CA LYS A 130 -25.92 -12.05 -11.84
C LYS A 130 -26.54 -13.24 -11.12
N SER A 131 -25.75 -14.26 -10.80
CA SER A 131 -26.21 -15.44 -10.07
C SER A 131 -26.62 -15.10 -8.63
N ALA A 132 -25.91 -14.18 -7.98
CA ALA A 132 -26.28 -13.65 -6.68
C ALA A 132 -27.59 -12.85 -6.72
N GLU A 133 -27.77 -12.00 -7.74
CA GLU A 133 -29.04 -11.28 -7.97
C GLU A 133 -30.22 -12.24 -8.16
N LEU A 134 -29.99 -13.33 -8.91
CA LEU A 134 -30.98 -14.40 -9.12
C LEU A 134 -31.11 -15.37 -7.94
N LYS A 135 -30.31 -15.20 -6.88
CA LYS A 135 -30.27 -16.05 -5.68
C LYS A 135 -30.11 -17.55 -5.98
N ARG A 136 -29.40 -17.89 -7.05
CA ARG A 136 -29.09 -19.27 -7.43
C ARG A 136 -27.65 -19.39 -7.88
N LEU A 137 -27.08 -20.58 -7.80
CA LEU A 137 -25.75 -20.80 -8.37
C LEU A 137 -25.80 -20.77 -9.91
N PRO A 138 -24.68 -20.40 -10.57
CA PRO A 138 -24.53 -20.61 -11.99
C PRO A 138 -24.67 -22.10 -12.32
N THR A 139 -25.41 -22.40 -13.40
CA THR A 139 -25.51 -23.76 -13.92
C THR A 139 -24.19 -24.19 -14.57
N LYS A 140 -23.98 -25.51 -14.73
CA LYS A 140 -22.80 -26.05 -15.43
C LYS A 140 -22.67 -25.48 -16.84
N THR A 141 -23.79 -25.29 -17.55
CA THR A 141 -23.82 -24.72 -18.90
C THR A 141 -23.41 -23.24 -18.91
N GLU A 142 -23.88 -22.44 -17.95
CA GLU A 142 -23.48 -21.03 -17.82
C GLU A 142 -21.98 -20.89 -17.53
N ILE A 143 -21.43 -21.73 -16.63
CA ILE A 143 -19.99 -21.75 -16.33
C ILE A 143 -19.19 -22.17 -17.57
N ALA A 144 -19.58 -23.27 -18.24
CA ALA A 144 -18.88 -23.75 -19.43
C ALA A 144 -18.87 -22.71 -20.55
N LYS A 145 -19.98 -21.98 -20.74
CA LYS A 145 -20.04 -20.86 -21.69
C LYS A 145 -19.04 -19.75 -21.31
N ALA A 146 -19.02 -19.32 -20.05
CA ALA A 146 -18.10 -18.28 -19.58
C ALA A 146 -16.63 -18.70 -19.76
N VAL A 147 -16.29 -19.94 -19.39
CA VAL A 147 -14.94 -20.49 -19.57
C VAL A 147 -14.54 -20.52 -21.05
N SER A 148 -15.42 -20.99 -21.93
CA SER A 148 -15.17 -21.00 -23.37
C SER A 148 -14.91 -19.58 -23.90
N GLN A 149 -15.71 -18.59 -23.48
CA GLN A 149 -15.53 -17.21 -23.91
C GLN A 149 -14.17 -16.63 -23.45
N MET A 150 -13.76 -16.88 -22.21
CA MET A 150 -12.48 -16.42 -21.69
C MET A 150 -11.27 -17.15 -22.31
N ALA A 151 -11.46 -18.40 -22.76
CA ALA A 151 -10.44 -19.17 -23.45
C ALA A 151 -10.13 -18.63 -24.87
N HIS A 152 -11.01 -17.83 -25.47
CA HIS A 152 -10.71 -17.18 -26.75
C HIS A 152 -9.87 -15.90 -26.57
N ARG A 153 -9.20 -15.47 -27.65
CA ARG A 153 -8.58 -14.14 -27.68
C ARG A 153 -9.68 -13.10 -27.85
N GLN A 154 -9.56 -11.97 -27.15
CA GLN A 154 -10.56 -10.89 -27.22
C GLN A 154 -10.13 -9.77 -28.18
N TYR A 155 -8.83 -9.72 -28.51
CA TYR A 155 -8.23 -8.74 -29.41
C TYR A 155 -6.99 -9.31 -30.11
N VAL A 156 -6.60 -8.65 -31.20
CA VAL A 156 -5.39 -8.91 -31.99
C VAL A 156 -4.56 -7.63 -32.02
N LEU A 157 -3.23 -7.77 -31.94
CA LEU A 157 -2.29 -6.65 -31.93
C LEU A 157 -1.43 -6.69 -33.20
N ASP A 158 -1.15 -5.52 -33.76
CA ASP A 158 -0.24 -5.31 -34.90
C ASP A 158 0.83 -4.28 -34.50
N SER A 159 2.07 -4.74 -34.32
CA SER A 159 3.19 -3.90 -33.88
C SER A 159 3.73 -3.00 -34.99
N THR A 160 3.54 -3.36 -36.26
CA THR A 160 4.02 -2.56 -37.40
C THR A 160 3.20 -1.29 -37.54
N ASN A 161 1.88 -1.42 -37.39
CA ASN A 161 0.94 -0.30 -37.52
C ASN A 161 0.52 0.31 -36.17
N MET A 162 1.00 -0.24 -35.04
CA MET A 162 0.60 0.14 -33.69
C MET A 162 -0.93 0.14 -33.50
N THR A 163 -1.57 -0.94 -33.97
CA THR A 163 -3.02 -1.10 -33.86
C THR A 163 -3.43 -2.24 -32.94
N ALA A 164 -4.59 -2.06 -32.30
CA ALA A 164 -5.28 -3.08 -31.53
C ALA A 164 -6.70 -3.27 -32.08
N THR A 165 -7.01 -4.48 -32.55
CA THR A 165 -8.31 -4.84 -33.11
C THR A 165 -9.10 -5.68 -32.12
N ARG A 166 -10.28 -5.22 -31.69
CA ARG A 166 -11.21 -6.04 -30.90
C ARG A 166 -11.89 -7.07 -31.78
N ILE A 167 -11.94 -8.33 -31.34
CA ILE A 167 -12.59 -9.44 -32.06
C ILE A 167 -13.79 -10.02 -31.30
N SER A 168 -14.14 -9.44 -30.15
CA SER A 168 -15.31 -9.78 -29.35
C SER A 168 -15.81 -8.57 -28.57
N ASP A 169 -17.11 -8.56 -28.24
CA ASP A 169 -17.75 -7.56 -27.38
C ASP A 169 -17.58 -7.85 -25.88
N ASN A 170 -17.01 -9.01 -25.51
CA ASN A 170 -16.77 -9.40 -24.13
C ASN A 170 -16.01 -8.32 -23.32
N PRO A 171 -16.30 -8.21 -22.01
CA PRO A 171 -15.61 -7.28 -21.13
C PRO A 171 -14.15 -7.66 -20.93
N ILE A 172 -13.30 -6.63 -20.87
CA ILE A 172 -11.86 -6.73 -20.60
C ILE A 172 -11.54 -5.85 -19.40
N VAL A 173 -10.72 -6.35 -18.48
CA VAL A 173 -10.20 -5.64 -17.30
C VAL A 173 -8.68 -5.72 -17.26
N MET A 174 -8.03 -4.61 -16.90
CA MET A 174 -6.56 -4.50 -16.89
C MET A 174 -5.99 -4.26 -15.48
N ASN A 175 -6.77 -4.50 -14.44
CA ASN A 175 -6.45 -4.04 -13.08
C ASN A 175 -5.41 -4.90 -12.33
N SER A 176 -4.96 -6.03 -12.91
CA SER A 176 -4.05 -6.99 -12.25
C SER A 176 -2.67 -6.40 -11.93
N PHE A 177 -2.02 -5.78 -12.92
CA PHE A 177 -0.67 -5.21 -12.78
C PHE A 177 -0.54 -3.80 -13.37
N ALA A 178 -1.63 -3.22 -13.91
CA ALA A 178 -1.59 -1.85 -14.43
C ALA A 178 -1.17 -0.83 -13.38
N LYS A 179 -1.58 -1.00 -12.11
CA LYS A 179 -1.08 -0.17 -11.00
C LYS A 179 0.44 -0.23 -10.90
N SER A 180 1.02 -1.43 -10.84
CA SER A 180 2.47 -1.60 -10.71
C SER A 180 3.24 -1.01 -11.90
N TYR A 181 2.68 -1.10 -13.11
CA TYR A 181 3.21 -0.40 -14.29
C TYR A 181 3.22 1.12 -14.10
N ILE A 182 2.09 1.70 -13.66
CA ILE A 182 1.96 3.15 -13.42
C ILE A 182 2.92 3.62 -12.32
N ILE A 183 3.01 2.89 -11.20
CA ILE A 183 3.90 3.19 -10.08
C ILE A 183 5.36 3.25 -10.58
N ASN A 184 5.78 2.26 -11.39
CA ASN A 184 7.12 2.23 -11.95
C ASN A 184 7.41 3.42 -12.89
N ALA A 185 6.44 3.79 -13.73
CA ALA A 185 6.55 4.95 -14.61
C ALA A 185 6.64 6.26 -13.80
N ALA A 186 5.83 6.40 -12.75
CA ALA A 186 5.86 7.55 -11.85
C ALA A 186 7.20 7.70 -11.12
N CYS A 187 7.77 6.60 -10.60
CA CYS A 187 9.13 6.60 -10.04
C CYS A 187 10.17 7.08 -11.06
N ASN A 188 10.08 6.60 -12.30
CA ASN A 188 11.01 7.00 -13.36
C ASN A 188 10.87 8.48 -13.72
N ALA A 189 9.64 8.98 -13.82
CA ALA A 189 9.37 10.39 -14.11
C ALA A 189 9.96 11.29 -13.02
N ALA A 190 9.73 10.95 -11.74
CA ALA A 190 10.26 11.67 -10.59
C ALA A 190 11.79 11.77 -10.61
N LEU A 191 12.48 10.65 -10.89
CA LEU A 191 13.95 10.58 -10.90
C LEU A 191 14.58 11.25 -12.13
N LYS A 192 13.88 11.31 -13.26
CA LYS A 192 14.46 11.80 -14.53
C LYS A 192 14.69 13.31 -14.55
N ASN A 193 13.75 14.08 -13.99
CA ASN A 193 13.68 15.54 -14.16
C ASN A 193 13.91 16.32 -12.86
N SER A 194 14.40 15.66 -11.79
CA SER A 194 14.64 16.29 -10.50
C SER A 194 16.04 15.98 -9.97
N LYS A 195 16.43 16.66 -8.89
CA LYS A 195 17.69 16.39 -8.17
C LYS A 195 17.53 15.32 -7.09
N VAL A 196 16.39 14.62 -7.05
CA VAL A 196 16.16 13.58 -6.05
C VAL A 196 17.03 12.36 -6.36
N SER A 197 17.65 11.81 -5.33
CA SER A 197 18.56 10.66 -5.45
C SER A 197 17.86 9.32 -5.26
N GLY A 198 16.69 9.32 -4.63
CA GLY A 198 15.87 8.13 -4.38
C GLY A 198 14.38 8.49 -4.36
N ALA A 199 13.55 7.53 -4.78
CA ALA A 199 12.11 7.67 -4.86
C ALA A 199 11.40 6.39 -4.41
N VAL A 200 10.35 6.53 -3.60
CA VAL A 200 9.39 5.48 -3.27
C VAL A 200 8.01 5.97 -3.70
N VAL A 201 7.32 5.18 -4.53
CA VAL A 201 5.93 5.43 -4.89
C VAL A 201 5.13 4.23 -4.45
N ASN A 202 4.10 4.45 -3.63
CA ASN A 202 3.22 3.42 -3.10
C ASN A 202 1.76 3.78 -3.42
N ILE A 203 1.10 2.98 -4.26
CA ILE A 203 -0.32 3.18 -4.58
C ILE A 203 -1.12 1.97 -4.08
N GLY A 204 -1.88 2.19 -3.01
CA GLY A 204 -2.77 1.19 -2.44
C GLY A 204 -2.06 -0.08 -1.98
N GLY A 205 -0.82 0.02 -1.50
CA GLY A 205 -0.03 -1.09 -0.96
C GLY A 205 0.88 -1.81 -1.97
N ASP A 206 0.87 -1.39 -3.23
CA ASP A 206 1.88 -1.79 -4.22
C ASP A 206 2.93 -0.68 -4.30
N LEU A 207 4.22 -1.05 -4.27
CA LEU A 207 5.33 -0.11 -4.16
C LEU A 207 6.38 -0.36 -5.24
N VAL A 208 7.03 0.73 -5.64
CA VAL A 208 8.32 0.70 -6.35
C VAL A 208 9.27 1.62 -5.62
N ILE A 209 10.47 1.11 -5.36
CA ILE A 209 11.56 1.77 -4.66
C ILE A 209 12.74 1.86 -5.63
N LYS A 210 13.28 3.06 -5.87
CA LYS A 210 14.39 3.28 -6.82
C LYS A 210 15.39 4.31 -6.33
N GLY A 211 16.65 4.12 -6.71
CA GLY A 211 17.74 5.03 -6.40
C GLY A 211 18.39 4.78 -5.04
N ASP A 212 18.94 5.84 -4.46
CA ASP A 212 19.68 5.85 -3.19
C ASP A 212 18.72 5.91 -1.99
N VAL A 213 17.89 4.88 -1.84
CA VAL A 213 16.92 4.75 -0.75
C VAL A 213 16.72 3.30 -0.32
N ASP A 214 16.93 3.04 0.97
CA ASP A 214 16.52 1.80 1.63
C ASP A 214 15.19 2.06 2.34
N ASP A 215 14.11 1.44 1.86
CA ASP A 215 12.79 1.64 2.45
C ASP A 215 12.42 0.47 3.37
N ARG A 216 11.90 0.81 4.56
CA ARG A 216 11.33 -0.17 5.47
C ARG A 216 9.89 -0.43 5.07
N VAL A 217 9.54 -1.68 4.77
CA VAL A 217 8.20 -2.06 4.30
C VAL A 217 7.56 -3.09 5.24
N ASN A 218 6.45 -2.71 5.86
CA ASN A 218 5.64 -3.60 6.67
C ASN A 218 4.67 -4.39 5.78
N VAL A 219 4.73 -5.72 5.86
CA VAL A 219 3.77 -6.61 5.18
C VAL A 219 2.55 -6.81 6.05
N THR A 220 1.39 -6.31 5.61
CA THR A 220 0.15 -6.40 6.38
C THR A 220 -0.30 -7.84 6.60
N ASN A 221 -0.99 -8.07 7.73
CA ASN A 221 -1.63 -9.34 7.99
C ASN A 221 -3.05 -9.34 7.38
N PRO A 222 -3.38 -10.24 6.42
CA PRO A 222 -4.70 -10.22 5.78
C PRO A 222 -5.85 -10.56 6.73
N VAL A 223 -5.59 -11.18 7.88
CA VAL A 223 -6.61 -11.45 8.91
C VAL A 223 -6.70 -10.35 9.99
N SER A 224 -5.76 -9.40 10.00
CA SER A 224 -5.71 -8.29 10.95
C SER A 224 -5.54 -6.98 10.17
N ASN A 225 -6.64 -6.27 9.96
CA ASN A 225 -6.76 -5.22 8.94
C ASN A 225 -6.70 -3.78 9.48
N ALA A 226 -6.36 -3.57 10.75
CA ALA A 226 -6.17 -2.22 11.28
C ALA A 226 -4.82 -1.64 10.83
N GLU A 227 -4.72 -0.32 10.70
CA GLU A 227 -3.51 0.39 10.28
C GLU A 227 -2.33 0.17 11.22
N ASN A 228 -2.61 -0.02 12.51
CA ASN A 228 -1.61 -0.21 13.55
C ASN A 228 -1.49 -1.68 14.02
N ASP A 229 -2.05 -2.64 13.28
CA ASP A 229 -1.82 -4.06 13.54
C ASP A 229 -0.36 -4.42 13.26
N ALA A 230 0.17 -5.38 14.02
CA ALA A 230 1.54 -5.87 13.81
C ALA A 230 1.69 -6.48 12.40
N PRO A 231 2.76 -6.15 11.66
CA PRO A 231 3.00 -6.73 10.36
C PRO A 231 3.35 -8.22 10.46
N LEU A 232 3.12 -8.97 9.37
CA LEU A 232 3.57 -10.36 9.26
C LEU A 232 5.09 -10.46 9.24
N ASP A 233 5.72 -9.57 8.47
CA ASP A 233 7.16 -9.39 8.35
C ASP A 233 7.42 -7.88 8.12
N GLN A 234 8.55 -7.37 8.62
CA GLN A 234 9.08 -6.08 8.23
C GLN A 234 10.28 -6.31 7.30
N LEU A 235 10.30 -5.64 6.16
CA LEU A 235 11.31 -5.80 5.12
C LEU A 235 12.16 -4.54 5.00
N ILE A 236 13.40 -4.67 4.54
CA ILE A 236 14.20 -3.57 3.99
C ILE A 236 14.42 -3.84 2.51
N LEU A 237 13.97 -2.92 1.66
CA LEU A 237 14.01 -3.05 0.21
C LEU A 237 14.71 -1.86 -0.44
N ASN A 238 15.48 -2.14 -1.48
CA ASN A 238 16.17 -1.16 -2.31
C ASN A 238 16.10 -1.59 -3.77
N ASN A 239 15.79 -0.67 -4.69
CA ASN A 239 15.69 -0.97 -6.12
C ASN A 239 14.83 -2.21 -6.44
N LYS A 240 13.68 -2.34 -5.75
CA LYS A 240 12.69 -3.41 -5.93
C LYS A 240 11.29 -2.83 -6.07
N ALA A 241 10.43 -3.62 -6.70
CA ALA A 241 9.00 -3.51 -6.62
C ALA A 241 8.44 -4.55 -5.65
N ILE A 242 7.38 -4.22 -4.94
CA ILE A 242 6.63 -5.15 -4.11
C ILE A 242 5.14 -4.92 -4.29
N ALA A 243 4.38 -5.98 -4.54
CA ALA A 243 2.93 -5.89 -4.73
C ALA A 243 2.21 -6.91 -3.86
N THR A 244 1.01 -6.58 -3.40
CA THR A 244 0.19 -7.50 -2.60
C THR A 244 -1.23 -7.58 -3.14
N SER A 245 -1.67 -8.79 -3.48
CA SER A 245 -3.05 -9.07 -3.88
C SER A 245 -3.72 -9.98 -2.85
N GLY A 246 -5.03 -9.83 -2.63
CA GLY A 246 -5.76 -10.59 -1.62
C GLY A 246 -7.28 -10.61 -1.85
N ASN A 247 -7.93 -11.67 -1.37
CA ASN A 247 -9.34 -11.94 -1.65
C ASN A 247 -10.32 -11.52 -0.54
N TYR A 248 -9.81 -11.09 0.61
CA TYR A 248 -10.52 -11.05 1.89
C TYR A 248 -11.53 -9.90 2.06
N ARG A 249 -11.86 -9.17 0.98
CA ARG A 249 -12.65 -7.93 1.07
C ARG A 249 -13.82 -7.79 0.09
N ARG A 250 -13.93 -8.64 -0.94
CA ARG A 250 -14.97 -8.52 -1.99
C ARG A 250 -15.46 -9.89 -2.42
N GLY A 251 -16.74 -9.98 -2.77
CA GLY A 251 -17.41 -11.23 -3.12
C GLY A 251 -18.92 -11.05 -3.22
N VAL A 252 -19.61 -12.17 -3.39
CA VAL A 252 -21.07 -12.22 -3.49
C VAL A 252 -21.64 -13.28 -2.55
N GLN A 253 -22.79 -12.96 -1.95
CA GLN A 253 -23.55 -13.90 -1.14
C GLN A 253 -24.58 -14.61 -2.03
N ILE A 254 -24.56 -15.94 -2.07
CA ILE A 254 -25.57 -16.75 -2.77
C ILE A 254 -26.12 -17.78 -1.78
N GLY A 255 -27.36 -17.58 -1.34
CA GLY A 255 -27.91 -18.33 -0.21
C GLY A 255 -27.14 -18.04 1.08
N GLU A 256 -26.72 -19.09 1.78
CA GLU A 256 -25.93 -18.99 3.03
C GLU A 256 -24.41 -18.96 2.79
N LYS A 257 -23.96 -19.14 1.53
CA LYS A 257 -22.54 -19.22 1.21
C LYS A 257 -22.01 -17.93 0.58
N TRP A 258 -20.88 -17.47 1.09
CA TRP A 258 -20.07 -16.40 0.52
C TRP A 258 -19.13 -16.93 -0.56
N TYR A 259 -19.05 -16.23 -1.69
CA TYR A 259 -18.16 -16.54 -2.81
C TYR A 259 -17.21 -15.37 -3.07
N SER A 260 -15.91 -15.67 -3.17
CA SER A 260 -14.86 -14.68 -3.49
C SER A 260 -15.10 -13.99 -4.83
N HIS A 261 -14.69 -12.73 -4.94
CA HIS A 261 -14.63 -12.01 -6.22
C HIS A 261 -13.47 -12.46 -7.12
N ILE A 262 -12.45 -13.11 -6.56
CA ILE A 262 -11.35 -13.69 -7.34
C ILE A 262 -11.84 -15.01 -7.93
N ILE A 263 -11.74 -15.11 -9.25
CA ILE A 263 -12.23 -16.24 -10.04
C ILE A 263 -11.07 -16.80 -10.84
N ASP A 264 -10.96 -18.12 -10.88
CA ASP A 264 -10.08 -18.80 -11.81
C ASP A 264 -10.72 -18.82 -13.21
N PRO A 265 -10.18 -18.10 -14.21
CA PRO A 265 -10.76 -18.05 -15.56
C PRO A 265 -10.81 -19.41 -16.25
N ARG A 266 -9.94 -20.35 -15.86
CA ARG A 266 -9.83 -21.69 -16.46
C ARG A 266 -11.00 -22.59 -16.04
N SER A 267 -11.54 -22.35 -14.84
CA SER A 267 -12.68 -23.12 -14.30
C SER A 267 -13.98 -22.33 -14.24
N GLY A 268 -13.91 -21.00 -14.33
CA GLY A 268 -15.03 -20.08 -14.16
C GLY A 268 -15.56 -20.03 -12.72
N LYS A 269 -14.80 -20.54 -11.74
CA LYS A 269 -15.23 -20.66 -10.33
C LYS A 269 -14.43 -19.71 -9.42
N PRO A 270 -15.06 -19.15 -8.37
CA PRO A 270 -14.40 -18.43 -7.31
C PRO A 270 -13.37 -19.31 -6.62
N VAL A 271 -12.25 -18.69 -6.27
CA VAL A 271 -11.16 -19.30 -5.52
C VAL A 271 -10.90 -18.49 -4.25
N ASP A 272 -10.73 -19.18 -3.13
CA ASP A 272 -10.59 -18.56 -1.83
C ASP A 272 -9.52 -19.17 -0.90
N ASP A 273 -8.73 -20.13 -1.40
CA ASP A 273 -7.68 -20.82 -0.62
C ASP A 273 -6.53 -19.89 -0.24
N VAL A 274 -6.09 -19.01 -1.14
CA VAL A 274 -5.08 -17.97 -0.89
C VAL A 274 -5.80 -16.67 -0.56
N ILE A 275 -5.55 -16.13 0.64
CA ILE A 275 -6.16 -14.87 1.09
C ILE A 275 -5.25 -13.66 0.87
N SER A 276 -3.95 -13.89 0.73
CA SER A 276 -2.97 -12.85 0.39
C SER A 276 -1.77 -13.47 -0.30
N ALA A 277 -1.25 -12.79 -1.31
CA ALA A 277 0.04 -13.07 -1.92
C ALA A 277 0.80 -11.76 -2.07
N THR A 278 1.96 -11.68 -1.45
CA THR A 278 2.91 -10.57 -1.56
C THR A 278 4.11 -11.03 -2.37
N VAL A 279 4.50 -10.27 -3.38
CA VAL A 279 5.61 -10.60 -4.29
C VAL A 279 6.56 -9.43 -4.40
N ILE A 280 7.85 -9.71 -4.27
CA ILE A 280 8.98 -8.81 -4.50
C ILE A 280 9.62 -9.20 -5.84
N ALA A 281 9.91 -8.22 -6.70
CA ALA A 281 10.63 -8.42 -7.96
C ALA A 281 11.39 -7.13 -8.34
N GLU A 282 12.30 -7.19 -9.31
CA GLU A 282 12.90 -5.99 -9.91
C GLU A 282 11.92 -5.30 -10.86
N ASN A 283 11.19 -6.10 -11.64
CA ASN A 283 10.16 -5.61 -12.53
C ASN A 283 8.82 -5.45 -11.79
N ALA A 284 8.28 -4.23 -11.78
CA ALA A 284 7.02 -3.93 -11.10
C ALA A 284 5.82 -4.68 -11.71
N THR A 285 5.81 -4.85 -13.04
CA THR A 285 4.75 -5.62 -13.72
C THR A 285 4.76 -7.06 -13.25
N ASP A 286 5.95 -7.66 -13.10
CA ASP A 286 6.09 -9.04 -12.65
C ASP A 286 5.63 -9.19 -11.21
N ALA A 287 6.00 -8.27 -10.31
CA ALA A 287 5.50 -8.25 -8.93
C ALA A 287 3.96 -8.21 -8.88
N GLY A 288 3.32 -7.28 -9.60
CA GLY A 288 1.86 -7.15 -9.63
C GLY A 288 1.14 -8.34 -10.27
N ALA A 289 1.69 -8.86 -11.36
CA ALA A 289 1.13 -9.99 -12.08
C ALA A 289 1.19 -11.26 -11.23
N LEU A 290 2.37 -11.58 -10.70
CA LEU A 290 2.56 -12.76 -9.85
C LEU A 290 1.72 -12.68 -8.57
N ALA A 291 1.64 -11.51 -7.92
CA ALA A 291 0.77 -11.35 -6.74
C ALA A 291 -0.70 -11.68 -7.07
N THR A 292 -1.21 -11.22 -8.22
CA THR A 292 -2.57 -11.56 -8.67
C THR A 292 -2.68 -13.04 -9.05
N ALA A 293 -1.72 -13.58 -9.81
CA ALA A 293 -1.73 -14.97 -10.25
C ALA A 293 -1.71 -15.95 -9.07
N PHE A 294 -0.93 -15.68 -8.03
CA PHE A 294 -0.84 -16.53 -6.84
C PHE A 294 -2.10 -16.54 -5.98
N ASN A 295 -3.02 -15.58 -6.16
CA ASN A 295 -4.36 -15.64 -5.57
C ASN A 295 -5.31 -16.56 -6.35
N VAL A 296 -4.95 -16.93 -7.58
CA VAL A 296 -5.73 -17.81 -8.45
C VAL A 296 -5.18 -19.23 -8.50
N LEU A 297 -3.85 -19.34 -8.62
CA LEU A 297 -3.11 -20.59 -8.74
C LEU A 297 -3.10 -21.37 -7.42
N SER A 298 -2.96 -22.69 -7.51
CA SER A 298 -2.60 -23.53 -6.38
C SER A 298 -1.20 -23.17 -5.86
N LEU A 299 -0.86 -23.62 -4.64
CA LEU A 299 0.47 -23.36 -4.07
C LEU A 299 1.61 -23.99 -4.88
N GLU A 300 1.34 -25.12 -5.53
CA GLU A 300 2.32 -25.82 -6.37
C GLU A 300 2.53 -25.09 -7.70
N GLU A 301 1.44 -24.75 -8.41
CA GLU A 301 1.51 -23.92 -9.61
C GLU A 301 2.19 -22.58 -9.32
N SER A 302 1.88 -21.94 -8.18
CA SER A 302 2.51 -20.69 -7.76
C SER A 302 4.02 -20.84 -7.60
N ARG A 303 4.49 -21.93 -6.96
CA ARG A 303 5.92 -22.21 -6.80
C ARG A 303 6.59 -22.42 -8.17
N ASN A 304 6.01 -23.27 -9.00
CA ASN A 304 6.56 -23.61 -10.32
C ASN A 304 6.63 -22.39 -11.25
N LEU A 305 5.66 -21.48 -11.14
CA LEU A 305 5.71 -20.21 -11.87
C LEU A 305 6.79 -19.28 -11.33
N ALA A 306 6.94 -19.15 -10.01
CA ALA A 306 7.96 -18.32 -9.39
C ALA A 306 9.39 -18.75 -9.75
N GLU A 307 9.63 -20.06 -9.88
CA GLU A 307 10.94 -20.64 -10.24
C GLU A 307 11.43 -20.22 -11.64
N GLN A 308 10.55 -19.67 -12.49
CA GLN A 308 10.93 -19.12 -13.80
C GLN A 308 11.59 -17.73 -13.70
N PHE A 309 11.62 -17.13 -12.51
CA PHE A 309 12.14 -15.79 -12.26
C PHE A 309 13.24 -15.84 -11.20
N THR A 310 14.42 -15.31 -11.51
CA THR A 310 15.58 -15.36 -10.62
C THR A 310 15.58 -14.28 -9.54
N ASP A 311 14.80 -13.22 -9.73
CA ASP A 311 14.73 -12.04 -8.87
C ASP A 311 13.44 -11.94 -8.06
N VAL A 312 12.61 -12.99 -8.09
CA VAL A 312 11.31 -13.04 -7.44
C VAL A 312 11.40 -13.70 -6.07
N GLU A 313 10.86 -13.03 -5.06
CA GLU A 313 10.61 -13.61 -3.74
C GLU A 313 9.16 -13.34 -3.33
N TYR A 314 8.53 -14.23 -2.56
CA TYR A 314 7.11 -14.12 -2.23
C TYR A 314 6.74 -14.64 -0.84
N LEU A 315 5.62 -14.14 -0.34
CA LEU A 315 4.89 -14.63 0.83
C LEU A 315 3.42 -14.85 0.45
N ILE A 316 2.98 -16.11 0.48
CA ILE A 316 1.58 -16.50 0.30
C ILE A 316 0.99 -16.86 1.66
N VAL A 317 -0.18 -16.31 1.97
CA VAL A 317 -0.97 -16.63 3.16
C VAL A 317 -2.27 -17.27 2.71
N THR A 318 -2.51 -18.49 3.19
CA THR A 318 -3.75 -19.23 2.90
C THR A 318 -4.84 -18.91 3.92
N LYS A 319 -6.09 -19.23 3.58
CA LYS A 319 -7.25 -19.13 4.46
C LYS A 319 -7.10 -19.95 5.76
N SER A 320 -6.33 -21.04 5.71
CA SER A 320 -5.99 -21.86 6.89
C SER A 320 -4.97 -21.20 7.84
N GLY A 321 -4.41 -20.05 7.46
CA GLY A 321 -3.33 -19.39 8.19
C GLY A 321 -1.93 -19.90 7.85
N LYS A 322 -1.79 -20.93 7.00
CA LYS A 322 -0.48 -21.38 6.49
C LYS A 322 0.20 -20.25 5.71
N LYS A 323 1.45 -19.98 6.05
CA LYS A 323 2.34 -19.02 5.40
C LYS A 323 3.38 -19.78 4.58
N LEU A 324 3.44 -19.54 3.27
CA LEU A 324 4.45 -20.08 2.37
C LEU A 324 5.35 -18.94 1.92
N ARG A 325 6.64 -19.02 2.25
CA ARG A 325 7.66 -18.07 1.80
C ARG A 325 8.57 -18.73 0.78
N SER A 326 9.04 -17.97 -0.20
CA SER A 326 10.15 -18.37 -1.06
C SER A 326 11.46 -18.45 -0.27
N ALA A 327 12.48 -19.11 -0.84
CA ALA A 327 13.72 -19.40 -0.14
C ALA A 327 14.53 -18.14 0.22
N GLY A 328 14.54 -17.11 -0.63
CA GLY A 328 15.29 -15.88 -0.39
C GLY A 328 14.49 -14.76 0.30
N TRP A 329 13.21 -14.96 0.60
CA TRP A 329 12.38 -13.98 1.33
C TRP A 329 13.06 -13.46 2.59
N MET A 330 13.69 -14.37 3.36
CA MET A 330 14.33 -14.03 4.63
C MET A 330 15.53 -13.08 4.50
N LYS A 331 16.08 -12.90 3.29
CA LYS A 331 17.16 -11.92 3.03
C LYS A 331 16.69 -10.49 3.20
N PHE A 332 15.40 -10.23 2.99
CA PHE A 332 14.82 -8.89 3.11
C PHE A 332 14.27 -8.61 4.51
N VAL A 333 14.03 -9.64 5.33
CA VAL A 333 13.37 -9.47 6.63
C VAL A 333 14.30 -8.76 7.61
N ASN A 334 13.89 -7.56 8.00
CA ASN A 334 14.47 -6.85 9.13
C ASN A 334 13.89 -7.43 10.42
N ARG A 335 14.72 -8.12 11.21
CA ARG A 335 14.33 -8.54 12.55
C ARG A 335 14.69 -7.41 13.51
N PRO A 336 13.71 -6.77 14.18
CA PRO A 336 14.04 -5.95 15.34
C PRO A 336 14.82 -6.82 16.33
N LYS A 337 15.86 -6.26 16.97
CA LYS A 337 16.38 -6.86 18.20
C LYS A 337 15.21 -6.94 19.16
N GLU A 338 14.95 -8.11 19.74
CA GLU A 338 13.87 -8.30 20.73
C GLU A 338 13.82 -7.11 21.67
N ASP A 339 12.70 -6.40 21.70
CA ASP A 339 12.49 -5.33 22.67
C ASP A 339 12.65 -5.95 24.06
N VAL A 340 13.62 -5.40 24.79
CA VAL A 340 13.96 -5.74 26.16
C VAL A 340 12.68 -5.83 26.97
N LYS A 341 12.45 -6.98 27.62
CA LYS A 341 11.39 -7.16 28.61
C LYS A 341 11.37 -5.97 29.57
N THR A 342 10.42 -5.05 29.38
CA THR A 342 10.25 -3.89 30.24
C THR A 342 9.51 -4.33 31.51
N LYS A 343 10.00 -3.80 32.64
CA LYS A 343 9.59 -4.15 34.00
C LYS A 343 8.10 -3.89 34.23
N THR A 344 7.45 -4.81 34.95
CA THR A 344 6.11 -4.68 35.52
C THR A 344 5.98 -3.42 36.39
N PRO A 345 5.07 -2.48 36.09
CA PRO A 345 4.73 -1.42 37.03
C PRO A 345 3.61 -1.83 37.97
N ILE A 346 3.61 -1.18 39.14
CA ILE A 346 2.79 -1.43 40.31
C ILE A 346 1.30 -1.16 40.02
N ASN A 347 0.47 -2.20 40.04
CA ASN A 347 -0.99 -2.02 40.13
C ASN A 347 -1.33 -1.22 41.39
N GLN A 348 -2.05 -0.11 41.24
CA GLN A 348 -2.73 0.52 42.38
C GLN A 348 -3.76 -0.49 42.92
N ARG A 349 -3.74 -0.74 44.24
CA ARG A 349 -4.61 -1.72 44.89
C ARG A 349 -6.09 -1.42 44.57
N GLY A 350 -6.75 -2.31 43.82
CA GLY A 350 -8.21 -2.31 43.64
C GLY A 350 -8.71 -2.26 42.19
N GLU A 351 -7.88 -1.91 41.21
CA GLU A 351 -8.30 -1.79 39.81
C GLU A 351 -8.20 -3.13 39.06
N LYS A 352 -9.22 -3.45 38.25
CA LYS A 352 -9.20 -4.67 37.42
C LYS A 352 -8.38 -4.39 36.15
N PRO A 353 -7.38 -5.22 35.81
CA PRO A 353 -6.59 -5.02 34.59
C PRO A 353 -7.46 -5.20 33.33
N TRP A 354 -7.03 -4.61 32.22
CA TRP A 354 -7.62 -4.86 30.90
C TRP A 354 -7.70 -6.35 30.61
N ASP A 355 -8.80 -6.79 29.97
CA ASP A 355 -8.96 -8.17 29.55
C ASP A 355 -8.35 -8.36 28.14
N PRO A 356 -7.26 -9.12 27.97
CA PRO A 356 -6.59 -9.27 26.67
C PRO A 356 -7.46 -9.85 25.55
N LYS A 357 -8.61 -10.45 25.90
CA LYS A 357 -9.61 -10.95 24.95
C LYS A 357 -10.43 -9.84 24.31
N TYR A 358 -10.34 -8.61 24.81
CA TYR A 358 -11.06 -7.47 24.27
C TYR A 358 -10.11 -6.49 23.56
N GLU A 359 -10.68 -5.79 22.59
CA GLU A 359 -10.05 -4.70 21.84
C GLU A 359 -11.06 -3.59 21.59
N LEU A 360 -10.57 -2.38 21.40
CA LEU A 360 -11.34 -1.26 20.84
C LEU A 360 -10.98 -1.09 19.37
N LEU A 361 -11.96 -1.25 18.48
CA LEU A 361 -11.85 -0.94 17.07
C LEU A 361 -12.40 0.48 16.82
N ILE A 362 -11.57 1.34 16.24
CA ILE A 362 -11.91 2.70 15.82
C ILE A 362 -11.97 2.68 14.29
N SER A 363 -13.15 2.84 13.72
CA SER A 363 -13.32 2.94 12.26
C SER A 363 -13.69 4.36 11.89
N LEU A 364 -12.93 4.97 10.99
CA LEU A 364 -13.17 6.34 10.53
C LEU A 364 -13.16 6.41 9.01
N GLU A 365 -13.95 7.33 8.47
CA GLU A 365 -14.06 7.60 7.03
C GLU A 365 -13.74 9.07 6.79
N LEU A 366 -12.86 9.36 5.83
CA LEU A 366 -12.49 10.73 5.44
C LEU A 366 -13.49 11.27 4.42
N ASN A 367 -13.75 12.58 4.48
CA ASN A 367 -14.55 13.26 3.46
C ASN A 367 -13.79 13.35 2.14
N VAL A 368 -14.50 13.15 1.02
CA VAL A 368 -13.96 13.42 -0.32
C VAL A 368 -14.19 14.89 -0.63
N ILE A 369 -13.11 15.67 -0.65
CA ILE A 369 -13.18 17.12 -0.89
C ILE A 369 -12.78 17.39 -2.36
N SER A 370 -13.70 17.94 -3.14
CA SER A 370 -13.48 18.25 -4.56
C SER A 370 -12.26 19.16 -4.75
N GLY A 371 -11.37 18.80 -5.69
CA GLY A 371 -10.14 19.55 -5.97
C GLY A 371 -9.00 19.37 -4.97
N ASN A 372 -9.21 18.63 -3.87
CA ASN A 372 -8.17 18.34 -2.88
C ASN A 372 -7.95 16.84 -2.73
N THR A 373 -6.83 16.36 -3.24
CA THR A 373 -6.44 14.95 -3.10
C THR A 373 -5.50 14.69 -1.94
N HIS A 374 -5.03 15.71 -1.20
CA HIS A 374 -4.15 15.47 -0.05
C HIS A 374 -4.91 14.84 1.11
N ARG A 375 -4.30 13.83 1.74
CA ARG A 375 -4.82 13.27 2.98
C ARG A 375 -4.64 14.30 4.12
N PRO A 376 -5.68 14.58 4.93
CA PRO A 376 -5.53 15.43 6.11
C PRO A 376 -4.52 14.85 7.09
N PHE A 377 -3.91 15.73 7.89
CA PHE A 377 -3.13 15.31 9.04
C PHE A 377 -4.07 14.77 10.08
N ALA A 378 -3.66 13.70 10.77
CA ALA A 378 -4.47 13.19 11.87
C ALA A 378 -3.61 12.63 13.00
N ALA A 379 -4.03 12.88 14.23
CA ALA A 379 -3.49 12.21 15.40
C ALA A 379 -4.61 11.49 16.14
N ILE A 380 -4.36 10.23 16.50
CA ILE A 380 -5.32 9.39 17.21
C ILE A 380 -4.63 8.84 18.45
N TRP A 381 -5.14 9.21 19.63
CA TRP A 381 -4.56 8.81 20.90
C TRP A 381 -5.63 8.58 21.97
N VAL A 382 -5.20 7.98 23.07
CA VAL A 382 -6.04 7.65 24.21
C VAL A 382 -5.58 8.45 25.43
N GLU A 383 -6.53 9.05 26.13
CA GLU A 383 -6.32 9.66 27.45
C GLU A 383 -7.10 8.90 28.54
N ASN A 384 -6.55 8.85 29.74
CA ASN A 384 -7.27 8.36 30.93
C ASN A 384 -8.17 9.46 31.54
N GLU A 385 -8.93 9.13 32.60
CA GLU A 385 -9.77 10.10 33.32
C GLU A 385 -9.02 11.34 33.85
N LYS A 386 -7.70 11.23 34.06
CA LYS A 386 -6.83 12.33 34.52
C LYS A 386 -6.28 13.18 33.37
N ARG A 387 -6.75 12.98 32.13
CA ARG A 387 -6.27 13.65 30.90
C ARG A 387 -4.79 13.42 30.62
N GLN A 388 -4.26 12.28 31.07
CA GLN A 388 -2.89 11.87 30.78
C GLN A 388 -2.91 11.01 29.52
N SER A 389 -1.98 11.27 28.58
CA SER A 389 -1.79 10.43 27.41
C SER A 389 -1.38 9.03 27.83
N VAL A 390 -2.14 8.04 27.36
CA VAL A 390 -1.96 6.62 27.66
C VAL A 390 -1.26 5.93 26.51
N ARG A 391 -1.77 6.16 25.29
CA ARG A 391 -1.33 5.46 24.09
C ARG A 391 -1.50 6.35 22.87
N ASN A 392 -0.45 6.47 22.07
CA ASN A 392 -0.55 6.98 20.71
C ASN A 392 -0.90 5.81 19.77
N LEU A 393 -2.02 5.93 19.05
CA LEU A 393 -2.55 4.87 18.18
C LEU A 393 -2.19 5.08 16.71
N ALA A 394 -2.26 6.33 16.23
CA ALA A 394 -1.87 6.69 14.87
C ALA A 394 -1.42 8.16 14.81
N LEU A 395 -0.50 8.45 13.89
CA LEU A 395 -0.09 9.80 13.53
C LEU A 395 0.14 9.86 12.02
N TRP A 396 -0.62 10.69 11.33
CA TRP A 396 -0.57 10.91 9.90
C TRP A 396 -0.20 12.36 9.63
N TYR A 397 0.89 12.57 8.91
CA TYR A 397 1.36 13.89 8.51
C TYR A 397 2.10 13.79 7.17
N ASN A 398 2.15 14.91 6.44
CA ASN A 398 2.90 15.05 5.19
C ASN A 398 4.31 15.53 5.53
N LYS A 399 4.42 16.82 5.90
CA LYS A 399 5.68 17.47 6.24
C LYS A 399 5.75 17.77 7.73
N THR A 400 6.90 17.53 8.34
CA THR A 400 7.12 17.75 9.79
C THR A 400 6.85 19.19 10.22
N LYS A 401 7.04 20.17 9.31
CA LYS A 401 6.73 21.59 9.55
C LYS A 401 5.26 21.86 9.87
N TRP A 402 4.36 21.00 9.42
CA TRP A 402 2.92 21.10 9.66
C TRP A 402 2.44 20.28 10.86
N LEU A 403 3.29 19.45 11.46
CA LEU A 403 2.93 18.70 12.66
C LEU A 403 2.47 19.60 13.83
N PRO A 404 3.01 20.82 14.03
CA PRO A 404 2.46 21.78 15.00
C PRO A 404 1.00 22.18 14.77
N ASP A 405 0.43 21.97 13.57
CA ASP A 405 -0.98 22.26 13.28
C ASP A 405 -1.92 21.23 13.91
N LEU A 406 -1.42 20.05 14.30
CA LEU A 406 -2.11 19.14 15.24
C LEU A 406 -1.88 19.64 16.67
N ARG A 407 -2.45 20.81 16.98
CA ARG A 407 -2.08 21.63 18.14
C ARG A 407 -2.21 20.88 19.47
N ASN A 408 -3.29 20.11 19.64
CA ASN A 408 -3.56 19.38 20.88
C ASN A 408 -2.55 18.24 21.06
N TRP A 409 -2.34 17.45 20.02
CA TRP A 409 -1.41 16.34 20.04
C TRP A 409 0.05 16.81 20.17
N TYR A 410 0.45 17.83 19.40
CA TYR A 410 1.83 18.33 19.37
C TYR A 410 2.26 18.93 20.71
N ARG A 411 1.35 19.59 21.43
CA ARG A 411 1.60 20.08 22.80
C ARG A 411 1.95 18.95 23.77
N ILE A 412 1.40 17.75 23.56
CA ILE A 412 1.57 16.60 24.47
C ILE A 412 2.76 15.73 24.03
N ASN A 413 2.92 15.50 22.72
CA ASN A 413 3.82 14.50 22.17
C ASN A 413 4.96 15.08 21.31
N GLY A 414 4.97 16.39 21.02
CA GLY A 414 5.88 17.02 20.07
C GLY A 414 7.36 16.86 20.42
N GLU A 415 7.73 16.96 21.69
CA GLU A 415 9.12 16.74 22.14
C GLU A 415 9.56 15.28 21.96
N ARG A 416 8.68 14.33 22.27
CA ARG A 416 8.94 12.89 22.03
C ARG A 416 9.08 12.58 20.54
N PHE A 417 8.30 13.26 19.69
CA PHE A 417 8.42 13.13 18.25
C PHE A 417 9.74 13.69 17.72
N LYS A 418 10.16 14.88 18.17
CA LYS A 418 11.45 15.49 17.79
C LYS A 418 12.64 14.57 18.10
N ALA A 419 12.56 13.81 19.19
CA ALA A 419 13.60 12.87 19.60
C ALA A 419 13.68 11.60 18.71
N ASN A 420 12.69 11.35 17.84
CA ASN A 420 12.59 10.13 17.05
C ASN A 420 12.16 10.46 15.60
N LYS A 421 12.88 11.40 14.98
CA LYS A 421 12.57 12.04 13.69
C LYS A 421 12.58 11.09 12.48
N GLU A 422 13.01 9.84 12.66
CA GLU A 422 13.32 8.91 11.57
C GLU A 422 12.67 7.54 11.77
N SER A 423 11.46 7.36 11.26
CA SER A 423 11.01 6.05 10.76
C SER A 423 9.79 6.18 9.85
N TYR A 424 10.01 6.58 8.60
CA TYR A 424 8.96 6.51 7.57
C TYR A 424 8.88 5.08 7.03
N THR A 425 8.11 4.23 7.70
CA THR A 425 7.89 2.84 7.25
C THR A 425 6.72 2.79 6.27
N SER A 426 6.94 2.31 5.05
CA SER A 426 5.86 2.03 4.11
C SER A 426 5.12 0.74 4.45
N VAL A 427 3.96 0.56 3.84
CA VAL A 427 3.10 -0.60 4.08
C VAL A 427 2.72 -1.24 2.75
N THR A 428 2.90 -2.56 2.64
CA THR A 428 2.35 -3.36 1.53
C THR A 428 1.18 -4.22 2.00
N GLY A 429 0.13 -4.28 1.19
CA GLY A 429 -1.09 -4.98 1.51
C GLY A 429 -2.10 -4.93 0.37
N ALA A 430 -3.14 -5.77 0.44
CA ALA A 430 -4.18 -5.73 -0.58
C ALA A 430 -4.87 -4.36 -0.60
N THR A 431 -5.12 -3.87 -1.82
CA THR A 431 -5.61 -2.51 -2.05
C THR A 431 -6.90 -2.20 -1.28
N ARG A 432 -6.92 -1.02 -0.68
CA ARG A 432 -8.02 -0.51 0.14
C ARG A 432 -8.79 0.55 -0.63
N SER A 433 -10.10 0.62 -0.39
CA SER A 433 -10.88 1.77 -0.83
C SER A 433 -10.35 3.03 -0.12
N PRO A 434 -10.25 4.17 -0.82
CA PRO A 434 -9.69 5.39 -0.26
C PRO A 434 -10.55 5.91 0.90
N GLY A 435 -9.92 6.66 1.79
CA GLY A 435 -10.60 7.34 2.90
C GLY A 435 -11.14 6.47 4.03
N LYS A 436 -11.15 5.13 3.97
CA LYS A 436 -11.67 4.28 5.06
C LYS A 436 -10.55 3.61 5.85
N TYR A 437 -10.53 3.90 7.14
CA TYR A 437 -9.45 3.50 8.05
C TYR A 437 -9.99 2.77 9.27
N ALA A 438 -9.23 1.78 9.73
CA ALA A 438 -9.51 1.02 10.95
C ALA A 438 -8.26 1.06 11.84
N ILE A 439 -8.41 1.40 13.11
CA ILE A 439 -7.32 1.48 14.09
C ILE A 439 -7.76 0.69 15.32
N LYS A 440 -6.85 -0.07 15.93
CA LYS A 440 -7.16 -0.86 17.12
C LYS A 440 -6.42 -0.36 18.34
N TRP A 441 -7.05 -0.50 19.49
CA TRP A 441 -6.36 -0.41 20.76
C TRP A 441 -6.57 -1.71 21.54
N ASP A 442 -5.45 -2.36 21.88
CA ASP A 442 -5.44 -3.64 22.59
C ASP A 442 -5.43 -3.49 24.11
N GLY A 443 -5.58 -2.26 24.61
CA GLY A 443 -5.57 -1.95 26.04
C GLY A 443 -4.19 -1.77 26.64
N LYS A 444 -3.14 -1.55 25.83
CA LYS A 444 -1.80 -1.24 26.32
C LYS A 444 -1.48 0.25 26.30
N ASP A 445 -0.62 0.69 27.20
CA ASP A 445 0.02 2.00 27.16
C ASP A 445 1.17 2.03 26.13
N ASP A 446 1.80 3.20 25.94
CA ASP A 446 2.96 3.36 25.05
C ASP A 446 4.19 2.52 25.47
N ASN A 447 4.22 1.98 26.69
CA ASN A 447 5.28 1.10 27.18
C ASN A 447 4.97 -0.39 26.99
N GLY A 448 3.80 -0.72 26.43
CA GLY A 448 3.35 -2.09 26.19
C GLY A 448 2.67 -2.76 27.38
N ASN A 449 2.39 -2.03 28.46
CA ASN A 449 1.72 -2.57 29.66
C ASN A 449 0.20 -2.45 29.54
N TYR A 450 -0.54 -3.47 29.96
CA TYR A 450 -1.99 -3.39 30.04
C TYR A 450 -2.44 -2.34 31.05
N VAL A 451 -3.37 -1.48 30.63
CA VAL A 451 -3.98 -0.46 31.48
C VAL A 451 -5.15 -1.06 32.30
N PRO A 452 -5.63 -0.41 33.36
CA PRO A 452 -6.84 -0.84 34.06
C PRO A 452 -8.10 -0.71 33.19
N GLN A 453 -9.13 -1.50 33.46
CA GLN A 453 -10.48 -1.23 32.94
C GLN A 453 -11.00 0.06 33.57
N GLY A 454 -11.65 0.92 32.79
CA GLY A 454 -12.06 2.23 33.28
C GLY A 454 -12.58 3.14 32.17
N LYS A 455 -12.71 4.42 32.47
CA LYS A 455 -13.06 5.40 31.46
C LYS A 455 -11.82 5.93 30.76
N TYR A 456 -11.93 6.01 29.45
CA TYR A 456 -10.91 6.53 28.56
C TYR A 456 -11.55 7.48 27.58
N THR A 457 -10.82 8.50 27.16
CA THR A 457 -11.25 9.37 26.06
C THR A 457 -10.40 9.06 24.85
N ILE A 458 -11.06 8.74 23.74
CA ILE A 458 -10.39 8.58 22.46
C ILE A 458 -10.43 9.93 21.75
N HIS A 459 -9.27 10.40 21.32
CA HIS A 459 -9.11 11.65 20.61
C HIS A 459 -8.77 11.35 19.15
N ILE A 460 -9.42 12.06 18.24
CA ILE A 460 -9.11 12.08 16.81
C ILE A 460 -9.01 13.55 16.44
N GLU A 461 -7.79 14.05 16.33
CA GLU A 461 -7.50 15.39 15.82
C GLU A 461 -7.19 15.28 14.33
N SER A 462 -7.77 16.15 13.53
CA SER A 462 -7.57 16.24 12.09
C SER A 462 -7.28 17.68 11.70
N ALA A 463 -6.20 17.90 10.94
CA ALA A 463 -5.80 19.23 10.49
C ALA A 463 -5.38 19.25 9.02
N LYS A 464 -5.31 20.45 8.45
CA LYS A 464 -4.85 20.68 7.07
C LYS A 464 -3.84 21.82 7.00
N GLU A 465 -2.92 21.74 6.04
CA GLU A 465 -2.00 22.83 5.69
C GLU A 465 -2.77 24.13 5.48
N GLN A 466 -2.54 25.10 6.38
CA GLN A 466 -3.23 26.40 6.36
C GLN A 466 -4.78 26.29 6.34
N GLY A 467 -5.32 25.26 6.99
CA GLY A 467 -6.74 24.92 6.92
C GLY A 467 -7.38 24.72 8.30
N THR A 468 -8.28 23.74 8.35
CA THR A 468 -9.03 23.32 9.54
C THR A 468 -8.09 22.69 10.58
N ASP A 469 -8.48 22.81 11.84
CA ASP A 469 -7.95 22.07 12.99
C ASP A 469 -9.15 21.68 13.85
N GLU A 470 -9.54 20.42 13.77
CA GLU A 470 -10.75 19.89 14.38
C GLU A 470 -10.45 18.64 15.18
N ILE A 471 -11.20 18.41 16.26
CA ILE A 471 -10.92 17.31 17.17
C ILE A 471 -12.19 16.69 17.71
N ILE A 472 -12.33 15.40 17.44
CA ILE A 472 -13.36 14.53 17.99
C ILE A 472 -12.86 13.94 19.31
N ARG A 473 -13.70 14.02 20.35
CA ARG A 473 -13.43 13.42 21.67
C ARG A 473 -14.56 12.47 22.01
N GLN A 474 -14.25 11.19 22.13
CA GLN A 474 -15.21 10.17 22.50
C GLN A 474 -14.84 9.56 23.86
N PRO A 475 -15.51 9.97 24.97
CA PRO A 475 -15.39 9.26 26.23
C PRO A 475 -16.07 7.90 26.12
N LEU A 476 -15.40 6.86 26.62
CA LEU A 476 -15.86 5.47 26.63
C LEU A 476 -15.58 4.84 27.99
N GLU A 477 -16.51 4.02 28.47
CA GLU A 477 -16.30 3.19 29.65
C GLU A 477 -15.98 1.76 29.22
N LEU A 478 -14.69 1.42 29.24
CA LEU A 478 -14.16 0.17 28.68
C LEU A 478 -14.04 -0.89 29.79
N LYS A 479 -15.14 -1.61 29.97
CA LYS A 479 -15.31 -2.76 30.89
C LYS A 479 -15.63 -4.01 30.06
N LYS A 480 -15.72 -5.20 30.65
CA LYS A 480 -16.02 -6.50 29.95
C LYS A 480 -17.41 -6.61 29.27
N THR A 481 -18.03 -5.51 28.88
CA THR A 481 -19.28 -5.44 28.13
C THR A 481 -18.99 -4.84 26.77
N ALA A 482 -19.38 -5.54 25.70
CA ALA A 482 -19.23 -4.99 24.36
C ALA A 482 -20.05 -3.70 24.22
N LEU A 483 -19.51 -2.70 23.53
CA LEU A 483 -20.21 -1.47 23.24
C LEU A 483 -19.88 -1.01 21.83
N LYS A 484 -20.84 -0.35 21.21
CA LYS A 484 -20.68 0.28 19.92
C LYS A 484 -21.26 1.69 19.99
N VAL A 485 -20.44 2.68 19.66
CA VAL A 485 -20.82 4.09 19.61
C VAL A 485 -20.45 4.62 18.23
N THR A 486 -21.36 5.38 17.62
CA THR A 486 -21.11 6.09 16.38
C THR A 486 -21.25 7.58 16.65
N GLN A 487 -20.36 8.38 16.08
CA GLN A 487 -20.38 9.82 16.18
C GLN A 487 -20.29 10.41 14.77
N ALA A 488 -21.06 11.47 14.53
CA ALA A 488 -20.89 12.27 13.32
C ALA A 488 -19.45 12.79 13.28
N GLY A 489 -18.87 12.84 12.08
CA GLY A 489 -17.54 13.39 11.91
C GLY A 489 -17.55 14.92 11.92
N ASN A 490 -16.55 15.50 11.25
CA ASN A 490 -16.30 16.92 11.11
C ASN A 490 -16.06 17.28 9.62
N VAL A 491 -15.30 18.33 9.30
CA VAL A 491 -15.01 18.71 7.91
C VAL A 491 -14.11 17.67 7.22
N GLU A 492 -13.16 17.08 7.93
CA GLU A 492 -12.18 16.15 7.35
C GLU A 492 -12.61 14.67 7.48
N VAL A 493 -13.34 14.32 8.53
CA VAL A 493 -13.84 12.98 8.84
C VAL A 493 -15.35 12.99 8.64
N SER A 494 -15.90 12.08 7.84
CA SER A 494 -17.36 12.00 7.61
C SER A 494 -18.09 11.30 8.76
N ASN A 495 -17.50 10.23 9.27
CA ASN A 495 -18.08 9.36 10.28
C ASN A 495 -16.97 8.66 11.08
N VAL A 496 -17.23 8.45 12.36
CA VAL A 496 -16.41 7.59 13.20
C VAL A 496 -17.28 6.64 14.02
N SER A 497 -16.84 5.40 14.15
CA SER A 497 -17.41 4.43 15.08
C SER A 497 -16.35 3.81 15.97
N PHE A 498 -16.75 3.53 17.21
CA PHE A 498 -15.95 2.95 18.28
C PHE A 498 -16.65 1.66 18.71
N GLU A 499 -15.99 0.53 18.52
CA GLU A 499 -16.52 -0.79 18.84
C GLU A 499 -15.58 -1.50 19.81
N PHE A 500 -15.95 -1.53 21.09
CA PHE A 500 -15.27 -2.37 22.07
C PHE A 500 -15.87 -3.76 22.01
N ARG A 501 -15.05 -4.75 21.67
CA ARG A 501 -15.51 -6.10 21.37
C ARG A 501 -14.53 -7.15 21.85
N LYS A 502 -14.99 -8.39 21.87
CA LYS A 502 -14.12 -9.56 22.03
C LYS A 502 -13.45 -9.87 20.69
N LYS A 503 -12.15 -10.16 20.71
CA LYS A 503 -11.32 -10.50 19.55
C LYS A 503 -11.79 -11.75 18.82
#